data_AF-A0A1Y5MU33-F1
#
_entry.id   AF-A0A1Y5MU33-F1
#
_cell.length_a   1.000
_cell.length_b   1.000
_cell.length_c   1.000
_cell.angle_alpha   90.00
_cell.angle_beta   90.00
_cell.angle_gamma   90.00
#
_symmetry.space_group_name_H-M   'P 1'
#
loop_
_entity.id
_entity.type
_entity.pdbx_description
1 polymer ?
#
loop_
_entity_poly.entity_id
_entity_poly.type
_entity_poly.pdbx_seq_one_letter_code
_entity_poly.pdbx_strand_id
1 'polypeptide(L)'
;MAKSKNANLHKAKSGKNDEFYTQFNDIQNELRHYKEHFKDKIVFCNCDDPKQSNFFKYFAYNFYLFGLKRLVTTCYKNASGEEFSALKNPTLFDDEASRERERERRARCA
;
A
#
# COMPACT_ATOMS: atom_id res chain seq x y z
N MET A 1 -9.99 -0.04 -38.92
CA MET A 1 -8.84 -0.90 -38.58
C MET A 1 -8.81 -1.10 -37.07
N ALA A 2 -8.87 -2.35 -36.60
CA ALA A 2 -8.98 -2.67 -35.17
C ALA A 2 -7.65 -2.40 -34.46
N LYS A 3 -7.65 -1.43 -33.54
CA LYS A 3 -6.48 -1.04 -32.74
C LYS A 3 -6.15 -2.18 -31.76
N SER A 4 -4.94 -2.76 -31.87
CA SER A 4 -4.57 -3.93 -31.09
C SER A 4 -4.59 -3.63 -29.58
N LYS A 5 -5.42 -4.37 -28.84
CA LYS A 5 -5.53 -4.30 -27.35
C LYS A 5 -4.34 -4.94 -26.62
N ASN A 6 -3.25 -5.23 -27.32
CA ASN A 6 -2.12 -6.00 -26.79
C ASN A 6 -1.10 -5.16 -26.00
N ALA A 7 -1.22 -3.83 -26.02
CA ALA A 7 -0.33 -2.93 -25.27
C ALA A 7 -0.40 -3.17 -23.75
N ASN A 8 -1.58 -3.47 -23.20
CA ASN A 8 -1.73 -3.83 -21.78
C ASN A 8 -1.06 -5.17 -21.45
N LEU A 9 -1.14 -6.15 -22.34
CA LEU A 9 -0.50 -7.47 -22.15
C LEU A 9 1.03 -7.36 -22.15
N HIS A 10 1.61 -6.53 -23.02
CA HIS A 10 3.05 -6.27 -23.02
C HIS A 10 3.50 -5.49 -21.77
N LYS A 11 2.68 -4.58 -21.25
CA LYS A 11 2.95 -3.83 -20.01
C LYS A 11 2.89 -4.73 -18.78
N ALA A 12 1.90 -5.62 -18.70
CA ALA A 12 1.81 -6.66 -17.67
C ALA A 12 3.02 -7.60 -17.71
N LYS A 13 3.47 -8.00 -18.92
CA LYS A 13 4.65 -8.86 -19.12
C LYS A 13 5.99 -8.20 -18.74
N SER A 14 6.07 -6.87 -18.68
CA SER A 14 7.24 -6.16 -18.15
C SER A 14 7.18 -5.97 -16.63
N GLY A 15 5.99 -6.05 -16.04
CA GLY A 15 5.74 -6.05 -14.60
C GLY A 15 5.90 -7.43 -13.95
N LYS A 16 6.56 -8.37 -14.63
CA LYS A 16 6.84 -9.75 -14.16
C LYS A 16 7.49 -9.86 -12.77
N ASN A 17 8.09 -8.77 -12.28
CA ASN A 17 8.82 -8.79 -11.02
C ASN A 17 7.91 -8.78 -9.78
N ASP A 18 6.60 -8.55 -9.92
CA ASP A 18 5.67 -8.45 -8.77
C ASP A 18 4.34 -9.19 -9.02
N GLU A 19 4.29 -10.22 -9.87
CA GLU A 19 3.06 -11.00 -10.12
C GLU A 19 2.46 -11.63 -8.84
N PHE A 20 3.23 -11.69 -7.76
CA PHE A 20 2.81 -12.19 -6.45
C PHE A 20 2.35 -11.10 -5.47
N TYR A 21 2.59 -9.82 -5.76
CA TYR A 21 2.32 -8.72 -4.84
C TYR A 21 1.34 -7.70 -5.41
N THR A 22 0.45 -7.23 -4.54
CA THR A 22 -0.58 -6.26 -4.91
C THR A 22 0.02 -4.85 -5.03
N GLN A 23 -0.30 -4.18 -6.13
CA GLN A 23 0.12 -2.81 -6.36
C GLN A 23 -0.70 -1.85 -5.48
N PHE A 24 -0.07 -0.79 -4.99
CA PHE A 24 -0.73 0.21 -4.14
C PHE A 24 -1.98 0.82 -4.79
N ASN A 25 -1.91 1.12 -6.10
CA ASN A 25 -3.03 1.68 -6.85
C ASN A 25 -4.22 0.71 -6.95
N ASP A 26 -3.98 -0.59 -7.04
CA ASP A 26 -5.05 -1.59 -7.09
C ASP A 26 -5.76 -1.67 -5.74
N ILE A 27 -5.00 -1.69 -4.64
CA ILE A 27 -5.53 -1.63 -3.26
C ILE A 27 -6.41 -0.40 -3.08
N GLN A 28 -5.94 0.77 -3.53
CA GLN A 28 -6.70 2.01 -3.39
C GLN A 28 -8.00 2.01 -4.21
N ASN A 29 -7.97 1.47 -5.42
CA ASN A 29 -9.14 1.40 -6.29
C ASN A 29 -10.21 0.45 -5.76
N GLU A 30 -9.80 -0.63 -5.09
CA GLU A 30 -10.72 -1.61 -4.51
C GLU A 30 -11.26 -1.15 -3.14
N LEU A 31 -10.36 -0.78 -2.20
CA LEU A 31 -10.72 -0.52 -0.82
C LEU A 31 -11.50 0.78 -0.59
N ARG A 32 -11.44 1.74 -1.54
CA ARG A 32 -12.25 2.96 -1.47
C ARG A 32 -13.75 2.68 -1.37
N HIS A 33 -14.20 1.54 -1.92
CA HIS A 33 -15.61 1.15 -1.93
C HIS A 33 -16.06 0.57 -0.59
N TYR A 34 -15.13 0.14 0.27
CA TYR A 34 -15.42 -0.54 1.53
C TYR A 34 -15.15 0.31 2.77
N LYS A 35 -14.91 1.62 2.57
CA LYS A 35 -14.49 2.57 3.62
C LYS A 35 -15.34 2.49 4.89
N GLU A 36 -16.66 2.40 4.76
CA GLU A 36 -17.60 2.40 5.89
C GLU A 36 -17.59 1.08 6.67
N HIS A 37 -17.20 -0.03 6.03
CA HIS A 37 -17.17 -1.35 6.66
C HIS A 37 -15.98 -1.54 7.60
N PHE A 38 -14.98 -0.66 7.53
CA PHE A 38 -13.78 -0.73 8.36
C PHE A 38 -13.94 -0.08 9.74
N LYS A 39 -15.03 0.66 9.97
CA LYS A 39 -15.25 1.35 11.24
C LYS A 39 -15.29 0.36 12.41
N ASP A 40 -14.50 0.65 13.44
CA ASP A 40 -14.33 -0.14 14.66
C ASP A 40 -13.84 -1.59 14.44
N LYS A 41 -13.31 -1.89 13.25
CA LYS A 41 -12.77 -3.20 12.91
C LYS A 41 -11.29 -3.32 13.22
N ILE A 42 -10.87 -4.56 13.39
CA ILE A 42 -9.47 -4.94 13.48
C ILE A 42 -9.10 -5.58 12.15
N VAL A 43 -8.13 -5.00 11.44
CA VAL A 43 -7.67 -5.52 10.16
C VAL A 43 -6.37 -6.28 10.38
N PHE A 44 -6.33 -7.50 9.84
CA PHE A 44 -5.13 -8.33 9.79
C PHE A 44 -4.54 -8.24 8.38
N CYS A 45 -3.28 -7.85 8.28
CA CYS A 45 -2.52 -7.81 7.05
C CYS A 45 -1.50 -8.95 7.07
N ASN A 46 -1.67 -9.92 6.17
CA ASN A 46 -0.69 -10.98 5.97
C ASN A 46 0.51 -10.39 5.21
N CYS A 47 1.48 -9.88 5.96
CA CYS A 47 2.71 -9.35 5.38
C CYS A 47 3.86 -10.31 5.69
N ASP A 48 4.77 -10.48 4.73
CA ASP A 48 6.09 -11.05 5.00
C ASP A 48 6.97 -10.01 5.69
N ASP A 49 6.97 -8.78 5.16
CA ASP A 49 7.64 -7.61 5.71
C ASP A 49 6.72 -6.38 5.74
N PRO A 50 6.34 -5.89 6.93
CA PRO A 50 5.40 -4.76 7.06
C PRO A 50 5.97 -3.44 6.52
N LYS A 51 7.29 -3.24 6.57
CA LYS A 51 7.94 -2.03 6.02
C LYS A 51 7.77 -1.87 4.51
N GLN A 52 7.74 -2.98 3.78
CA GLN A 52 7.66 -2.98 2.32
C GLN A 52 6.25 -3.28 1.80
N SER A 53 5.33 -3.73 2.66
CA SER A 53 3.98 -4.09 2.24
C SER A 53 3.12 -2.88 1.90
N ASN A 54 2.63 -2.83 0.65
CA ASN A 54 1.66 -1.83 0.19
C ASN A 54 0.34 -1.89 0.96
N PHE A 55 -0.07 -3.07 1.41
CA PHE A 55 -1.28 -3.26 2.24
C PHE A 55 -1.14 -2.59 3.60
N PHE A 56 -0.02 -2.84 4.29
CA PHE A 56 0.25 -2.20 5.57
C PHE A 56 0.34 -0.68 5.40
N LYS A 57 1.11 -0.20 4.41
CA LYS A 57 1.23 1.22 4.10
C LYS A 57 -0.15 1.86 3.89
N TYR A 58 -1.01 1.26 3.08
CA TYR A 58 -2.35 1.78 2.80
C TYR A 58 -3.21 1.91 4.06
N PHE A 59 -3.29 0.86 4.88
CA PHE A 59 -4.10 0.89 6.10
C PHE A 59 -3.49 1.76 7.19
N ALA A 60 -2.16 1.85 7.29
CA ALA A 60 -1.47 2.73 8.24
C ALA A 60 -1.75 4.21 7.91
N TYR A 61 -1.63 4.62 6.65
CA TYR A 61 -1.92 5.99 6.23
C TYR A 61 -3.38 6.39 6.44
N ASN A 62 -4.29 5.45 6.22
CA ASN A 62 -5.73 5.68 6.31
C ASN A 62 -6.33 5.22 7.64
N PHE A 63 -5.50 4.94 8.66
CA PHE A 63 -5.95 4.31 9.91
C PHE A 63 -7.08 5.08 10.57
N TYR A 64 -6.89 6.40 10.73
CA TYR A 64 -7.89 7.30 11.27
C TYR A 64 -9.05 7.55 10.30
N LEU A 65 -8.78 7.58 8.99
CA LEU A 65 -9.78 7.81 7.96
C LEU A 65 -10.81 6.67 7.87
N PHE A 66 -10.37 5.45 8.14
CA PHE A 66 -11.21 4.25 8.20
C PHE A 66 -11.83 3.99 9.58
N GLY A 67 -11.41 4.72 10.61
CA GLY A 67 -11.88 4.49 11.98
C GLY A 67 -11.52 3.10 12.49
N LEU A 68 -10.33 2.59 12.14
CA LEU A 68 -9.89 1.26 12.53
C LEU A 68 -9.58 1.22 14.03
N LYS A 69 -9.95 0.11 14.67
CA LYS A 69 -9.65 -0.13 16.09
C LYS A 69 -8.21 -0.58 16.29
N ARG A 70 -7.70 -1.42 15.38
CA ARG A 70 -6.34 -1.96 15.44
C ARG A 70 -5.93 -2.51 14.06
N LEU A 71 -4.65 -2.38 13.74
CA LEU A 71 -4.01 -2.99 12.58
C LEU A 71 -3.00 -4.03 13.09
N VAL A 72 -3.09 -5.26 12.58
CA VAL A 72 -2.22 -6.38 12.97
C VAL A 72 -1.49 -6.88 11.74
N THR A 73 -0.17 -7.01 11.82
CA THR A 73 0.66 -7.56 10.75
C THR A 73 1.46 -8.76 11.26
N THR A 74 1.74 -9.70 10.37
CA THR A 74 2.83 -10.66 10.56
C THR A 74 4.14 -10.10 10.02
N CYS A 75 5.26 -10.56 10.57
CA CYS A 75 6.58 -10.34 10.00
C CYS A 75 7.43 -11.58 10.28
N TYR A 76 8.21 -12.02 9.31
CA TYR A 76 9.06 -13.21 9.47
C TYR A 76 10.32 -12.92 10.31
N LYS A 77 10.84 -11.69 10.23
CA LYS A 77 11.94 -11.23 11.07
C LYS A 77 11.39 -10.60 12.33
N ASN A 78 11.92 -11.03 13.47
CA ASN A 78 11.69 -10.41 14.77
C ASN A 78 12.19 -8.96 14.72
N ALA A 79 11.35 -8.04 14.26
CA ALA A 79 11.54 -6.63 14.54
C ALA A 79 11.47 -6.52 16.06
N SER A 80 12.61 -6.30 16.73
CA SER A 80 12.58 -5.90 18.12
C SER A 80 11.58 -4.74 18.24
N GLY A 81 10.73 -4.73 19.27
CA GLY A 81 9.61 -3.77 19.37
C GLY A 81 10.03 -2.29 19.23
N GLU A 82 11.31 -2.01 19.35
CA GLU A 82 11.97 -0.72 19.09
C GLU A 82 11.85 -0.28 17.62
N GLU A 83 11.99 -1.18 16.63
CA GLU A 83 11.85 -0.83 15.20
C GLU A 83 10.41 -0.42 14.83
N PHE A 84 9.42 -0.88 15.60
CA PHE A 84 8.02 -0.48 15.46
C PHE A 84 7.64 0.74 16.30
N SER A 85 8.40 1.04 17.34
CA SER A 85 8.21 2.26 18.12
C SER A 85 8.52 3.51 17.29
N ALA A 86 9.45 3.42 16.35
CA ALA A 86 9.70 4.47 15.36
C ALA A 86 8.51 4.68 14.40
N LEU A 87 7.80 3.60 14.05
CA LEU A 87 6.61 3.60 13.19
C LEU A 87 5.36 4.20 13.88
N LYS A 88 5.37 4.32 15.22
CA LYS A 88 4.31 5.05 15.97
C LYS A 88 4.36 6.56 15.73
N ASN A 89 5.46 7.08 15.21
CA ASN A 89 5.56 8.47 14.80
C ASN A 89 4.96 8.57 13.39
N PRO A 90 3.82 9.26 13.20
CA PRO A 90 3.17 9.38 11.89
C PRO A 90 4.12 9.94 10.81
N THR A 91 5.13 10.69 11.24
CA THR A 91 6.11 11.37 10.42
C THR A 91 7.13 10.46 9.74
N LEU A 92 7.30 9.20 10.18
CA LEU A 92 8.29 8.31 9.58
C LEU A 92 7.95 7.93 8.14
N PHE A 93 6.68 8.08 7.77
CA PHE A 93 6.19 7.77 6.45
C PHE A 93 5.96 9.01 5.56
N ASP A 94 6.04 10.22 6.11
CA ASP A 94 5.80 11.45 5.34
C ASP A 94 6.88 11.70 4.29
N ASP A 95 8.14 11.32 4.56
CA ASP A 95 9.25 11.48 3.60
C ASP A 95 9.10 10.58 2.36
N GLU A 96 8.74 9.31 2.55
CA GLU A 96 8.57 8.37 1.42
C GLU A 96 7.26 8.66 0.67
N ALA A 97 6.17 8.95 1.38
CA ALA A 97 4.90 9.35 0.77
C ALA A 97 5.01 10.64 -0.04
N SER A 98 5.79 11.62 0.43
CA SER A 98 6.00 12.88 -0.29
C SER A 98 6.85 12.68 -1.54
N ARG A 99 7.89 11.84 -1.48
CA ARG A 99 8.70 11.46 -2.66
C ARG A 99 7.88 10.69 -3.68
N GLU A 100 6.99 9.81 -3.24
CA GLU A 100 6.12 9.06 -4.14
C GLU A 100 5.05 9.96 -4.78
N ARG A 101 4.43 10.88 -4.01
CA ARG A 101 3.55 11.94 -4.56
C ARG A 101 4.28 12.87 -5.52
N GLU A 102 5.54 13.17 -5.29
CA GLU A 102 6.36 13.99 -6.18
C GLU A 102 6.72 13.21 -7.46
N ARG A 103 7.05 11.92 -7.36
CA ARG A 103 7.23 11.02 -8.52
C ARG A 103 5.95 10.92 -9.34
N GLU A 104 4.79 10.76 -8.71
CA GLU A 104 3.51 10.78 -9.40
C GLU A 104 3.21 12.12 -10.04
N ARG A 105 3.44 13.27 -9.35
CA ARG A 105 3.30 14.60 -9.96
C ARG A 105 4.21 14.76 -11.17
N ARG A 106 5.46 14.34 -11.08
CA ARG A 106 6.41 14.37 -12.19
C ARG A 106 5.97 13.46 -13.34
N ALA A 107 5.46 12.26 -13.04
CA ALA A 107 4.94 11.34 -14.05
C ALA A 107 3.63 11.82 -14.71
N ARG A 108 2.87 12.70 -14.03
CA ARG A 108 1.63 13.29 -14.54
C ARG A 108 1.85 14.56 -15.39
N CYS A 109 3.02 15.19 -15.26
CA CYS A 109 3.43 16.37 -16.03
C CYS A 109 4.32 16.06 -17.26
N ALA A 110 4.64 14.78 -17.50
CA ALA A 110 5.32 14.29 -18.70
C ALA A 110 4.31 13.61 -19.64
#